data_AF-A0A1M6YAU8-F1
#
_entry.id   AF-A0A1M6YAU8-F1
#
_cell.length_a   1.000
_cell.length_b   1.000
_cell.length_c   1.000
_cell.angle_alpha   90.00
_cell.angle_beta   90.00
_cell.angle_gamma   90.00
#
_symmetry.space_group_name_H-M   'P 1'
#
loop_
_entity.id
_entity.type
_entity.pdbx_description
1 polymer ?
#
loop_
_entity_poly.entity_id
_entity_poly.type
_entity_poly.pdbx_seq_one_letter_code
_entity_poly.pdbx_strand_id
1 'polypeptide(L)'
;MLSFAVPVAFFSIINIAFLLLTGSICIENLFSKDVFFRLFHYRYGLGEGFYCGDWFLWALLGLRLFYGDISYLSALRKYYIPIVVSVIVYMSLESHFLTIDTIFRGAYVGRLVPAMPFFCLGFFLKDNSWKPWGFSVYTLLALSGLLLVMPIINGNTSINSNIYGISYSVFFVFASISSVILFELSNCLPALRFVTVISNGTLLVLGLHIPIMKFLDMFFPSCFHEFLPLAVLPICYFPIVFLYKKCPLLLGKI
;
A
#
# COMPACT_ATOMS: atom_id res chain seq x y z
N MET A 1 -10.81 8.53 -11.90
CA MET A 1 -9.69 9.50 -11.85
C MET A 1 -9.74 10.48 -10.68
N LEU A 2 -10.71 11.40 -10.58
CA LEU A 2 -10.77 12.43 -9.51
C LEU A 2 -10.77 11.86 -8.09
N SER A 3 -11.45 10.74 -7.87
CA SER A 3 -11.50 10.05 -6.57
C SER A 3 -10.16 9.48 -6.09
N PHE A 4 -9.10 9.46 -6.91
CA PHE A 4 -7.77 9.01 -6.47
C PHE A 4 -6.73 10.12 -6.59
N ALA A 5 -6.86 10.98 -7.60
CA ALA A 5 -6.00 12.14 -7.75
C ALA A 5 -6.14 13.12 -6.57
N VAL A 6 -7.36 13.35 -6.07
CA VAL A 6 -7.58 14.28 -4.94
C VAL A 6 -7.01 13.73 -3.62
N PRO A 7 -7.26 12.46 -3.23
CA PRO A 7 -6.55 11.87 -2.09
C PRO A 7 -5.03 11.94 -2.23
N VAL A 8 -4.46 11.59 -3.39
CA VAL A 8 -3.01 11.66 -3.62
C VAL A 8 -2.49 13.07 -3.39
N ALA A 9 -3.08 14.08 -4.03
CA ALA A 9 -2.66 15.47 -3.85
C ALA A 9 -2.79 15.93 -2.40
N PHE A 10 -3.91 15.61 -1.74
CA PHE A 10 -4.17 15.99 -0.35
C PHE A 10 -3.16 15.36 0.62
N PHE A 11 -2.91 14.05 0.52
CA PHE A 11 -1.96 13.36 1.39
C PHE A 11 -0.52 13.76 1.11
N SER A 12 -0.15 14.05 -0.15
CA SER A 12 1.16 14.62 -0.48
C SER A 12 1.36 16.00 0.14
N ILE A 13 0.32 16.85 0.18
CA ILE A 13 0.39 18.16 0.86
C ILE A 13 0.54 18.00 2.37
N ILE A 14 -0.27 17.14 3.00
CA ILE A 14 -0.16 16.85 4.44
C ILE A 14 1.24 16.35 4.77
N ASN A 15 1.78 15.47 3.93
CA ASN A 15 3.13 14.94 4.09
C ASN A 15 4.16 16.08 4.10
N ILE A 16 4.16 16.96 3.10
CA ILE A 16 5.07 18.12 3.07
C ILE A 16 4.90 19.03 4.29
N ALA A 17 3.67 19.33 4.69
CA ALA A 17 3.39 20.14 5.87
C ALA A 17 3.98 19.51 7.14
N PHE A 18 3.84 18.20 7.31
CA PHE A 18 4.41 17.47 8.43
C PHE A 18 5.95 17.48 8.41
N LEU A 19 6.56 17.38 7.22
CA LEU A 19 8.01 17.40 7.06
C LEU A 19 8.63 18.76 7.37
N LEU A 20 7.93 19.84 7.00
CA LEU A 20 8.25 21.20 7.42
C LEU A 20 8.17 21.37 8.93
N LEU A 21 7.09 20.88 9.55
CA LEU A 21 6.89 21.00 11.00
C LEU A 21 7.94 20.22 11.81
N THR A 22 8.40 19.09 11.29
CA THR A 22 9.44 18.27 11.93
C THR A 22 10.86 18.75 11.65
N GLY A 23 11.03 19.85 10.91
CA GLY A 23 12.34 20.43 10.59
C GLY A 23 13.18 19.59 9.63
N SER A 24 12.59 18.57 9.00
CA SER A 24 13.29 17.68 8.07
C SER A 24 13.54 18.30 6.69
N ILE A 25 12.86 19.41 6.37
CA ILE A 25 13.07 20.22 5.15
C ILE A 25 13.17 21.69 5.55
N CYS A 26 14.19 22.41 5.08
CA CYS A 26 14.26 23.87 5.18
C CYS A 26 13.35 24.55 4.15
N ILE A 27 12.64 25.61 4.55
CA ILE A 27 11.70 26.38 3.71
C ILE A 27 12.36 26.94 2.45
N GLU A 28 13.67 27.22 2.49
CA GLU A 28 14.44 27.69 1.33
C GLU A 28 14.50 26.66 0.19
N ASN A 29 14.41 25.36 0.49
CA ASN A 29 14.37 24.27 -0.49
C ASN A 29 12.97 24.06 -1.11
N LEU A 30 11.95 24.79 -0.64
CA LEU A 30 10.55 24.63 -1.02
C LEU A 30 10.10 25.56 -2.15
N PHE A 31 10.98 26.42 -2.65
CA PHE A 31 10.71 27.30 -3.79
C PHE A 31 11.56 26.97 -5.03
N SER A 32 12.36 25.90 -5.00
CA SER A 32 13.11 25.45 -6.17
C SER A 32 12.20 24.77 -7.20
N LYS A 33 12.63 24.72 -8.47
CA LYS A 33 11.94 23.96 -9.54
C LYS A 33 11.79 22.46 -9.19
N ASP A 34 12.47 21.99 -8.15
CA ASP A 34 12.41 20.61 -7.67
C ASP A 34 11.21 20.35 -6.77
N VAL A 35 10.37 21.33 -6.41
CA VAL A 35 9.20 21.09 -5.54
C VAL A 35 8.21 20.14 -6.19
N PHE A 36 8.00 20.28 -7.50
CA PHE A 36 7.23 19.30 -8.28
C PHE A 36 7.91 17.93 -8.24
N PHE A 37 9.23 17.87 -8.41
CA PHE A 37 9.97 16.61 -8.27
C PHE A 37 9.96 16.06 -6.84
N ARG A 38 9.89 16.88 -5.79
CA ARG A 38 9.77 16.45 -4.39
C ARG A 38 8.35 15.97 -4.05
N LEU A 39 7.33 16.55 -4.69
CA LEU A 39 5.92 16.11 -4.63
C LEU A 39 5.67 14.79 -5.38
N PHE A 40 6.35 14.58 -6.51
CA PHE A 40 6.02 13.53 -7.49
C PHE A 40 7.14 12.51 -7.75
N HIS A 41 8.36 12.73 -7.26
CA HIS A 41 9.56 11.99 -7.65
C HIS A 41 10.58 11.90 -6.51
N TYR A 42 10.31 11.01 -5.55
CA TYR A 42 11.22 10.84 -4.44
C TYR A 42 12.06 9.56 -4.56
N ARG A 43 13.39 9.71 -4.44
CA ARG A 43 14.37 8.62 -4.54
C ARG A 43 14.56 7.96 -3.18
N TYR A 44 14.05 6.75 -3.02
CA TYR A 44 14.44 5.88 -1.90
C TYR A 44 15.86 5.35 -2.16
N GLY A 45 16.81 5.62 -1.26
CA GLY A 45 18.20 5.12 -1.34
C GLY A 45 19.32 6.18 -1.33
N LEU A 46 19.00 7.48 -1.30
CA LEU A 46 20.00 8.58 -1.24
C LEU A 46 19.90 9.45 0.03
N GLY A 47 19.37 8.89 1.13
CA GLY A 47 19.60 9.44 2.47
C GLY A 47 18.58 10.41 3.05
N GLU A 48 17.60 10.89 2.29
CA GLU A 48 16.53 11.71 2.86
C GLU A 48 15.24 10.87 3.00
N GLY A 49 14.70 10.72 4.22
CA GLY A 49 13.57 9.83 4.52
C GLY A 49 12.23 10.55 4.49
N PHE A 50 11.51 10.50 3.35
CA PHE A 50 10.10 10.87 3.31
C PHE A 50 9.16 9.66 3.25
N TYR A 51 8.04 9.90 3.90
CA TYR A 51 6.93 9.05 4.32
C TYR A 51 6.64 7.77 3.51
N CYS A 52 6.74 6.60 4.15
CA CYS A 52 6.44 5.28 3.55
C CYS A 52 4.95 5.00 3.28
N GLY A 53 4.03 5.97 3.35
CA GLY A 53 2.59 5.69 3.20
C GLY A 53 1.94 6.19 1.91
N ASP A 54 2.54 7.16 1.23
CA ASP A 54 2.00 7.73 -0.01
C ASP A 54 2.39 6.94 -1.27
N TRP A 55 3.50 6.19 -1.23
CA TRP A 55 3.92 5.31 -2.33
C TRP A 55 2.82 4.33 -2.73
N PHE A 56 2.02 3.83 -1.78
CA PHE A 56 0.91 2.92 -2.07
C PHE A 56 -0.21 3.64 -2.84
N LEU A 57 -0.52 4.89 -2.49
CA LEU A 57 -1.51 5.70 -3.20
C LEU A 57 -1.05 5.99 -4.63
N TRP A 58 0.24 6.31 -4.79
CA TRP A 58 0.87 6.46 -6.10
C TRP A 58 0.85 5.17 -6.91
N ALA A 59 1.16 4.05 -6.27
CA ALA A 59 1.10 2.73 -6.90
C ALA A 59 -0.33 2.41 -7.37
N LEU A 60 -1.32 2.67 -6.52
CA LEU A 60 -2.72 2.42 -6.83
C LEU A 60 -3.24 3.32 -7.95
N LEU A 61 -2.90 4.62 -7.92
CA LEU A 61 -3.24 5.57 -8.99
C LEU A 61 -2.61 5.13 -10.31
N GLY A 62 -1.32 4.83 -10.33
CA GLY A 62 -0.61 4.41 -11.54
C GLY A 62 -1.17 3.11 -12.12
N LEU A 63 -1.44 2.11 -11.28
CA LEU A 63 -2.06 0.85 -11.71
C LEU A 63 -3.47 1.08 -12.28
N ARG A 64 -4.27 1.96 -11.67
CA ARG A 64 -5.59 2.32 -12.21
C ARG A 64 -5.52 3.08 -13.53
N LEU A 65 -4.57 3.98 -13.70
CA LEU A 65 -4.36 4.67 -14.97
C LEU A 65 -3.93 3.69 -16.06
N PHE A 66 -2.98 2.81 -15.74
CA PHE A 66 -2.46 1.81 -16.67
C PHE A 66 -3.50 0.77 -17.06
N TYR A 67 -4.33 0.36 -16.11
CA TYR A 67 -5.20 -0.79 -16.29
C TYR A 67 -6.66 -0.41 -16.52
N GLY A 68 -7.11 0.77 -16.11
CA GLY A 68 -8.52 1.07 -15.89
C GLY A 68 -9.04 2.31 -16.61
N ASP A 69 -8.50 3.47 -16.21
CA ASP A 69 -9.13 4.76 -16.42
C ASP A 69 -8.81 5.37 -17.81
N ILE A 70 -7.75 4.92 -18.49
CA ILE A 70 -7.36 5.41 -19.82
C ILE A 70 -7.86 4.43 -20.89
N SER A 71 -8.76 4.89 -21.77
CA SER A 71 -9.42 4.07 -22.80
C SER A 71 -8.43 3.33 -23.71
N TYR A 72 -7.33 3.98 -24.11
CA TYR A 72 -6.30 3.36 -24.96
C TYR A 72 -5.54 2.23 -24.25
N LEU A 73 -5.21 2.40 -22.96
CA LEU A 73 -4.49 1.39 -22.17
C LEU A 73 -5.42 0.28 -21.67
N SER A 74 -6.73 0.50 -21.66
CA SER A 74 -7.72 -0.50 -21.25
C SER A 74 -7.67 -1.78 -22.10
N ALA A 75 -7.14 -1.72 -23.33
CA ALA A 75 -6.89 -2.90 -24.17
C ALA A 75 -5.89 -3.89 -23.54
N LEU A 76 -4.96 -3.39 -22.72
CA LEU A 76 -3.94 -4.20 -22.03
C LEU A 76 -4.55 -5.14 -20.99
N ARG A 77 -5.78 -4.89 -20.52
CA ARG A 77 -6.50 -5.80 -19.61
C ARG A 77 -6.64 -7.21 -20.18
N LYS A 78 -6.73 -7.36 -21.51
CA LYS A 78 -6.81 -8.66 -22.17
C LYS A 78 -5.54 -9.50 -21.98
N TYR A 79 -4.41 -8.85 -21.71
CA TYR A 79 -3.10 -9.45 -21.58
C TYR A 79 -2.63 -9.54 -20.12
N TYR A 80 -3.55 -9.58 -19.17
CA TYR A 80 -3.19 -9.54 -17.75
C TYR A 80 -2.35 -10.74 -17.31
N ILE A 81 -2.68 -11.95 -17.75
CA ILE A 81 -1.91 -13.15 -17.43
C ILE A 81 -0.45 -13.01 -17.90
N PRO A 82 -0.16 -12.73 -19.19
CA PRO A 82 1.22 -12.58 -19.62
C PRO A 82 1.92 -11.41 -18.92
N ILE A 83 1.23 -10.28 -18.66
CA ILE A 83 1.81 -9.17 -17.87
C ILE A 83 2.24 -9.64 -16.48
N VAL A 84 1.37 -10.34 -15.76
CA VAL A 84 1.65 -10.84 -14.40
C VAL A 84 2.84 -11.82 -14.43
N VAL A 85 2.84 -12.77 -15.36
CA VAL A 85 3.93 -13.74 -15.50
C VAL A 85 5.25 -13.02 -15.82
N SER A 86 5.25 -12.11 -16.79
CA SER A 86 6.43 -11.32 -17.14
C SER A 86 6.96 -10.51 -15.97
N VAL A 87 6.09 -9.89 -15.17
CA VAL A 87 6.48 -9.14 -13.98
C VAL A 87 7.07 -10.06 -12.91
N ILE A 88 6.45 -11.21 -12.63
CA ILE A 88 6.98 -12.18 -11.66
C ILE A 88 8.36 -12.68 -12.10
N VAL A 89 8.52 -13.04 -13.37
CA VAL A 89 9.80 -13.49 -13.94
C VAL A 89 10.84 -12.38 -13.85
N TYR A 90 10.50 -11.17 -14.28
CA TYR A 90 11.38 -10.01 -14.20
C TYR A 90 11.84 -9.75 -12.76
N MET A 91 10.91 -9.64 -11.81
CA MET A 91 11.23 -9.34 -10.41
C MET A 91 12.01 -10.46 -9.73
N SER A 92 11.77 -11.73 -10.10
CA SER A 92 12.52 -12.87 -9.56
C SER A 92 13.93 -12.99 -10.11
N LEU A 93 14.19 -12.47 -11.30
CA LEU A 93 15.52 -12.46 -11.92
C LEU A 93 16.24 -11.11 -11.78
N GLU A 94 15.57 -10.07 -11.27
CA GLU A 94 16.09 -8.71 -11.18
C GLU A 94 17.45 -8.67 -10.45
N SER A 95 17.59 -9.43 -9.36
CA SER A 95 18.83 -9.54 -8.57
C SER A 95 20.01 -10.15 -9.35
N HIS A 96 19.74 -10.88 -10.43
CA HIS A 96 20.76 -11.49 -11.29
C HIS A 96 21.12 -10.60 -12.48
N PHE A 97 20.19 -9.76 -12.95
CA PHE A 97 20.41 -8.92 -14.14
C PHE A 97 20.87 -7.49 -13.83
N LEU A 98 20.53 -6.95 -12.65
CA LEU A 98 20.78 -5.55 -12.32
C LEU A 98 21.59 -5.46 -11.02
N THR A 99 22.90 -5.25 -11.16
CA THR A 99 23.80 -4.80 -10.07
C THR A 99 23.67 -3.30 -9.78
N ILE A 100 22.87 -2.58 -10.57
CA ILE A 100 22.76 -1.12 -10.51
C ILE A 100 21.51 -0.76 -9.70
N ASP A 101 21.67 0.09 -8.69
CA ASP A 101 20.59 0.89 -8.10
C ASP A 101 19.94 1.72 -9.21
N THR A 102 19.02 1.10 -9.94
CA THR A 102 18.36 1.77 -11.05
C THR A 102 17.48 2.89 -10.51
N ILE A 103 17.41 3.99 -11.27
CA ILE A 103 16.49 5.10 -11.02
C ILE A 103 15.05 4.59 -10.80
N PHE A 104 14.70 3.46 -11.42
CA PHE A 104 13.44 2.74 -11.23
C PHE A 104 13.26 2.18 -9.81
N ARG A 105 14.27 1.59 -9.16
CA ARG A 105 14.18 1.17 -7.75
C ARG A 105 14.02 2.35 -6.80
N GLY A 106 14.66 3.47 -7.12
CA GLY A 106 14.60 4.69 -6.33
C GLY A 106 13.22 5.36 -6.39
N ALA A 107 12.54 5.37 -7.54
CA ALA A 107 11.28 6.08 -7.69
C ALA A 107 10.07 5.29 -7.12
N TYR A 108 9.11 5.99 -6.50
CA TYR A 108 7.83 5.39 -6.08
C TYR A 108 7.05 4.73 -7.22
N VAL A 109 7.18 5.28 -8.43
CA VAL A 109 6.60 4.70 -9.65
C VAL A 109 7.15 3.30 -9.92
N GLY A 110 8.39 3.01 -9.53
CA GLY A 110 8.96 1.65 -9.65
C GLY A 110 8.23 0.61 -8.80
N ARG A 111 7.53 1.04 -7.73
CA ARG A 111 6.73 0.16 -6.87
C ARG A 111 5.44 -0.31 -7.54
N LEU A 112 5.06 0.30 -8.66
CA LEU A 112 3.98 -0.19 -9.52
C LEU A 112 4.26 -1.61 -10.00
N VAL A 113 5.50 -1.89 -10.40
CA VAL A 113 5.91 -3.17 -10.98
C VAL A 113 5.66 -4.32 -9.99
N PRO A 114 6.24 -4.35 -8.78
CA PRO A 114 5.99 -5.42 -7.82
C PRO A 114 4.56 -5.43 -7.26
N ALA A 115 3.79 -4.35 -7.36
CA ALA A 115 2.39 -4.30 -6.94
C ALA A 115 1.42 -4.82 -8.03
N MET A 116 1.85 -4.82 -9.30
CA MET A 116 0.98 -5.14 -10.43
C MET A 116 0.38 -6.55 -10.39
N PRO A 117 1.12 -7.62 -10.02
CA PRO A 117 0.55 -8.96 -9.90
C PRO A 117 -0.62 -9.03 -8.93
N PHE A 118 -0.53 -8.35 -7.78
CA PHE A 118 -1.59 -8.31 -6.79
C PHE A 118 -2.81 -7.52 -7.27
N PHE A 119 -2.60 -6.42 -7.99
CA PHE A 119 -3.69 -5.65 -8.56
C PHE A 119 -4.45 -6.44 -9.63
N CYS A 120 -3.73 -7.11 -10.52
CA CYS A 120 -4.32 -8.00 -11.52
C CYS A 120 -5.07 -9.17 -10.87
N LEU A 121 -4.51 -9.78 -9.82
CA LEU A 121 -5.19 -10.81 -9.04
C LEU A 121 -6.51 -10.30 -8.45
N GLY A 122 -6.50 -9.13 -7.79
CA GLY A 122 -7.71 -8.53 -7.24
C GLY A 122 -8.76 -8.22 -8.30
N PHE A 123 -8.34 -7.74 -9.47
CA PHE A 123 -9.24 -7.50 -10.61
C PHE A 123 -9.83 -8.81 -11.14
N PHE A 124 -9.02 -9.84 -11.29
CA PHE A 124 -9.46 -11.18 -11.72
C PHE A 124 -10.49 -11.78 -10.76
N LEU A 125 -10.25 -11.69 -9.45
CA LEU A 125 -11.18 -12.19 -8.43
C LEU A 125 -12.51 -11.43 -8.49
N LYS A 126 -12.47 -10.10 -8.71
CA LYS A 126 -13.67 -9.27 -8.86
C LYS A 126 -14.48 -9.65 -10.09
N ASP A 127 -13.85 -9.75 -11.25
CA ASP A 127 -14.52 -10.03 -12.52
C ASP A 127 -15.15 -11.44 -12.56
N ASN A 128 -14.51 -12.41 -11.91
CA ASN A 128 -15.03 -13.77 -11.80
C ASN A 128 -16.00 -13.96 -10.63
N SER A 129 -16.42 -12.89 -9.96
CA SER A 129 -17.34 -12.93 -8.81
C SER A 129 -16.89 -13.96 -7.77
N TRP A 130 -15.60 -13.95 -7.42
CA TRP A 130 -15.02 -14.90 -6.49
C TRP A 130 -15.86 -14.97 -5.21
N LYS A 131 -16.18 -16.20 -4.81
CA LYS A 131 -16.91 -16.47 -3.58
C LYS A 131 -15.97 -17.12 -2.58
N PRO A 132 -16.13 -16.81 -1.29
CA PRO A 132 -15.41 -17.49 -0.24
C PRO A 132 -15.66 -19.00 -0.33
N TRP A 133 -14.61 -19.79 -0.11
CA TRP A 133 -14.65 -21.24 -0.14
C TRP A 133 -15.41 -21.86 1.03
N GLY A 134 -15.72 -21.07 2.07
CA GLY A 134 -16.57 -21.52 3.16
C GLY A 134 -15.87 -22.53 4.05
N PHE A 135 -14.59 -22.30 4.34
CA PHE A 135 -13.82 -23.16 5.21
C PHE A 135 -14.40 -23.25 6.62
N SER A 136 -14.27 -24.42 7.24
CA SER A 136 -14.64 -24.59 8.65
C SER A 136 -13.73 -23.72 9.54
N VAL A 137 -14.24 -23.31 10.71
CA VAL A 137 -13.45 -22.53 11.69
C VAL A 137 -12.16 -23.26 12.08
N TYR A 138 -12.20 -24.59 12.21
CA TYR A 138 -11.00 -25.40 12.52
C TYR A 138 -9.98 -25.37 11.39
N THR A 139 -10.44 -25.46 10.13
CA THR A 139 -9.57 -25.32 8.96
C THR A 139 -8.96 -23.92 8.89
N LEU A 140 -9.73 -22.88 9.18
CA LEU A 140 -9.23 -21.51 9.21
C LEU A 140 -8.23 -21.27 10.33
N LEU A 141 -8.44 -21.84 11.51
CA LEU A 141 -7.47 -21.78 12.60
C LEU A 141 -6.16 -22.48 12.21
N ALA A 142 -6.24 -23.66 11.60
CA ALA A 142 -5.05 -24.36 11.09
C ALA A 142 -4.32 -23.55 10.00
N LEU A 143 -5.06 -22.98 9.05
CA LEU A 143 -4.51 -22.11 8.00
C LEU A 143 -3.95 -20.80 8.55
N SER A 144 -4.52 -20.25 9.62
CA SER A 144 -3.99 -19.05 10.29
C SER A 144 -2.62 -19.31 10.92
N GLY A 145 -2.32 -20.55 11.32
CA GLY A 145 -0.98 -20.96 11.70
C GLY A 145 0.03 -20.79 10.56
N LEU A 146 -0.38 -21.02 9.29
CA LEU A 146 0.49 -20.78 8.14
C LEU A 146 0.82 -19.29 7.96
N LEU A 147 -0.06 -18.37 8.36
CA LEU A 147 0.21 -16.93 8.33
C LEU A 147 1.37 -16.53 9.24
N LEU A 148 1.62 -17.29 10.30
CA LEU A 148 2.75 -17.07 11.21
C LEU A 148 4.03 -17.73 10.72
N VAL A 149 3.91 -18.91 10.10
CA VAL A 149 5.06 -19.71 9.62
C VAL A 149 5.64 -19.16 8.32
N MET A 150 4.80 -18.73 7.37
CA MET A 150 5.24 -18.25 6.05
C MET A 150 6.23 -17.06 6.13
N PRO A 151 6.01 -16.02 6.96
CA PRO A 151 6.98 -14.94 7.12
C PRO A 151 8.29 -15.40 7.77
N ILE A 152 8.26 -16.35 8.69
CA ILE A 152 9.47 -16.89 9.33
C ILE A 152 10.34 -17.60 8.30
N ILE A 153 9.73 -18.40 7.42
CA ILE A 153 10.45 -19.11 6.36
C ILE A 153 10.96 -18.14 5.29
N ASN A 154 10.12 -17.20 4.84
CA ASN A 154 10.51 -16.29 3.76
C ASN A 154 11.51 -15.21 4.22
N GLY A 155 11.50 -14.86 5.51
CA GLY A 155 12.29 -13.76 6.06
C GLY A 155 11.61 -12.40 5.89
N ASN A 156 12.39 -11.33 6.10
CA ASN A 156 11.86 -9.97 6.05
C ASN A 156 11.36 -9.63 4.63
N THR A 157 10.18 -9.01 4.53
CA THR A 157 9.58 -8.59 3.26
C THR A 157 9.04 -7.18 3.37
N SER A 158 9.26 -6.38 2.33
CA SER A 158 8.79 -5.03 2.20
C SER A 158 8.87 -4.61 0.73
N ILE A 159 7.70 -4.48 0.10
CA ILE A 159 7.59 -3.95 -1.28
C ILE A 159 8.19 -2.56 -1.35
N ASN A 160 8.04 -1.75 -0.31
CA ASN A 160 8.55 -0.39 -0.23
C ASN A 160 10.09 -0.30 -0.19
N SER A 161 10.77 -1.34 0.30
CA SER A 161 12.24 -1.41 0.27
C SER A 161 12.79 -2.40 -0.76
N ASN A 162 11.94 -2.97 -1.62
CA ASN A 162 12.28 -4.03 -2.60
C ASN A 162 12.95 -5.24 -1.94
N ILE A 163 12.51 -5.58 -0.72
CA ILE A 163 12.98 -6.75 0.01
C ILE A 163 11.87 -7.79 -0.08
N TYR A 164 12.15 -8.96 -0.64
CA TYR A 164 11.12 -9.99 -0.90
C TYR A 164 11.41 -11.33 -0.20
N GLY A 165 12.36 -11.36 0.73
CA GLY A 165 12.78 -12.60 1.38
C GLY A 165 13.63 -13.45 0.45
N ILE A 166 13.26 -14.72 0.26
CA ILE A 166 14.00 -15.68 -0.58
C ILE A 166 13.95 -15.28 -2.06
N SER A 167 12.77 -14.98 -2.58
CA SER A 167 12.56 -14.52 -3.95
C SER A 167 11.20 -13.84 -4.11
N TYR A 168 11.05 -13.02 -5.16
CA TYR A 168 9.77 -12.37 -5.45
C TYR A 168 8.65 -13.38 -5.75
N SER A 169 8.94 -14.47 -6.47
CA SER A 169 7.95 -15.54 -6.73
C SER A 169 7.43 -16.15 -5.43
N VAL A 170 8.30 -16.49 -4.48
CA VAL A 170 7.91 -17.05 -3.18
C VAL A 170 7.08 -16.04 -2.39
N PHE A 171 7.52 -14.79 -2.36
CA PHE A 171 6.77 -13.68 -1.76
C PHE A 171 5.36 -13.56 -2.35
N PHE A 172 5.23 -13.57 -3.66
CA PHE A 172 3.94 -13.45 -4.35
C PHE A 172 2.98 -14.60 -4.01
N VAL A 173 3.47 -15.84 -4.02
CA VAL A 173 2.66 -17.02 -3.67
C VAL A 173 2.20 -16.94 -2.21
N PHE A 174 3.11 -16.65 -1.28
CA PHE A 174 2.78 -16.56 0.15
C PHE A 174 1.81 -15.42 0.44
N ALA A 175 2.03 -14.24 -0.15
CA ALA A 175 1.13 -13.09 0.02
C ALA A 175 -0.25 -13.35 -0.60
N SER A 176 -0.33 -14.05 -1.73
CA SER A 176 -1.61 -14.42 -2.36
C SER A 176 -2.39 -15.42 -1.51
N ILE A 177 -1.74 -16.48 -1.02
CA ILE A 177 -2.36 -17.45 -0.11
C ILE A 177 -2.81 -16.76 1.18
N SER A 178 -1.96 -15.91 1.75
CA SER A 178 -2.28 -15.18 2.98
C SER A 178 -3.49 -14.26 2.79
N SER A 179 -3.59 -13.60 1.63
CA SER A 179 -4.75 -12.74 1.29
C SER A 179 -6.04 -13.55 1.22
N VAL A 180 -6.02 -14.74 0.61
CA VAL A 180 -7.19 -15.63 0.57
C VAL A 180 -7.60 -16.07 1.97
N ILE A 181 -6.65 -16.51 2.81
CA ILE A 181 -6.93 -16.89 4.21
C ILE A 181 -7.55 -15.72 4.99
N LEU A 182 -6.99 -14.51 4.84
CA LEU A 182 -7.53 -13.31 5.48
C LEU A 182 -8.94 -12.96 4.99
N PHE A 183 -9.23 -13.14 3.70
CA PHE A 183 -10.59 -12.93 3.19
C PHE A 183 -11.57 -13.95 3.78
N GLU A 184 -11.22 -15.23 3.84
CA GLU A 184 -12.07 -16.23 4.50
C GLU A 184 -12.30 -15.91 5.98
N LEU A 185 -11.24 -15.58 6.72
CA LEU A 185 -11.33 -15.16 8.12
C LEU A 185 -12.26 -13.96 8.29
N SER A 186 -12.17 -12.97 7.40
CA SER A 186 -13.01 -11.77 7.46
C SER A 186 -14.50 -12.08 7.28
N ASN A 187 -14.85 -13.15 6.54
CA ASN A 187 -16.24 -13.57 6.36
C ASN A 187 -16.82 -14.28 7.58
N CYS A 188 -15.98 -14.85 8.44
CA CYS A 188 -16.41 -15.46 9.70
C CYS A 188 -16.60 -14.43 10.83
N LEU A 189 -16.05 -13.23 10.68
CA LEU A 189 -16.14 -12.18 11.69
C LEU A 189 -17.44 -11.37 11.51
N PRO A 190 -18.11 -11.00 12.62
CA PRO A 190 -19.30 -10.15 12.53
C PRO A 190 -18.95 -8.80 11.92
N ALA A 191 -19.84 -8.29 11.06
CA ALA A 191 -19.71 -6.97 10.43
C ALA A 191 -19.93 -5.85 11.47
N LEU A 192 -18.91 -5.59 12.29
CA LEU A 192 -18.93 -4.51 13.25
C LEU A 192 -18.83 -3.17 12.52
N ARG A 193 -19.69 -2.21 12.91
CA ARG A 193 -19.69 -0.86 12.33
C ARG A 193 -18.31 -0.21 12.34
N PHE A 194 -17.55 -0.40 13.42
CA PHE A 194 -16.18 0.09 13.52
C PHE A 194 -15.30 -0.44 12.38
N VAL A 195 -15.28 -1.76 12.17
CA VAL A 195 -14.50 -2.42 11.11
C VAL A 195 -14.94 -1.92 9.74
N THR A 196 -16.24 -1.79 9.50
CA THR A 196 -16.77 -1.26 8.23
C THR A 196 -16.35 0.17 7.97
N VAL A 197 -16.35 1.04 8.99
CA VAL A 197 -15.91 2.43 8.85
C VAL A 197 -14.41 2.49 8.56
N ILE A 198 -13.59 1.76 9.32
CA ILE A 198 -12.13 1.71 9.10
C ILE A 198 -11.80 1.19 7.70
N SER A 199 -12.41 0.08 7.29
CA SER A 199 -12.24 -0.50 5.95
C SER A 199 -12.61 0.50 4.85
N ASN A 200 -13.72 1.20 5.01
CA ASN A 200 -14.15 2.25 4.09
C ASN A 200 -13.24 3.48 4.05
N GLY A 201 -12.42 3.70 5.09
CA GLY A 201 -11.48 4.81 5.21
C GLY A 201 -10.02 4.38 5.08
N THR A 202 -9.73 3.20 4.53
CA THR A 202 -8.38 2.65 4.40
C THR A 202 -7.41 3.63 3.73
N LEU A 203 -7.86 4.39 2.72
CA LEU A 203 -7.03 5.43 2.08
C LEU A 203 -6.57 6.51 3.06
N LEU A 204 -7.45 6.95 3.97
CA LEU A 204 -7.10 7.91 5.01
C LEU A 204 -6.14 7.30 6.04
N VAL A 205 -6.40 6.06 6.47
CA VAL A 205 -5.52 5.35 7.40
C VAL A 205 -4.12 5.22 6.81
N LEU A 206 -3.99 4.80 5.55
CA LEU A 206 -2.69 4.68 4.87
C LEU A 206 -2.01 6.05 4.70
N GLY A 207 -2.78 7.09 4.35
CA GLY A 207 -2.25 8.45 4.21
C GLY A 207 -1.79 9.08 5.53
N LEU A 208 -2.40 8.71 6.66
CA LEU A 208 -2.14 9.32 7.97
C LEU A 208 -1.47 8.39 9.00
N HIS A 209 -1.16 7.14 8.67
CA HIS A 209 -0.60 6.25 9.69
C HIS A 209 0.76 6.71 10.24
N ILE A 210 1.71 7.10 9.39
CA ILE A 210 3.05 7.51 9.85
C ILE A 210 3.08 8.90 10.54
N PRO A 211 2.31 9.98 10.22
CA PRO A 211 2.42 11.22 10.98
C PRO A 211 1.72 11.03 12.32
N ILE A 212 0.66 10.21 12.38
CA ILE A 212 0.04 9.81 13.64
C ILE A 212 1.03 8.98 14.46
N MET A 213 1.68 7.97 13.89
CA MET A 213 2.72 7.17 14.58
C MET A 213 3.84 8.06 15.13
N LYS A 214 4.45 8.90 14.29
CA LYS A 214 5.51 9.81 14.71
C LYS A 214 5.03 10.81 15.76
N PHE A 215 3.78 11.27 15.66
CA PHE A 215 3.19 12.14 16.66
C PHE A 215 3.04 11.40 17.99
N LEU A 216 2.55 10.17 17.98
CA LEU A 216 2.41 9.32 19.17
C LEU A 216 3.78 8.97 19.78
N ASP A 217 4.80 8.70 18.96
CA ASP A 217 6.18 8.42 19.40
C ASP A 217 6.75 9.55 20.28
N MET A 218 6.28 10.80 20.14
CA MET A 218 6.73 11.91 20.98
C MET A 218 6.16 11.88 22.41
N PHE A 219 5.04 11.19 22.62
CA PHE A 219 4.33 11.15 23.91
C PHE A 219 4.43 9.80 24.62
N PHE A 220 4.67 8.71 23.89
CA PHE A 220 4.70 7.37 24.44
C PHE A 220 6.14 6.86 24.66
N PRO A 221 6.41 6.16 25.78
CA PRO A 221 7.68 5.49 26.00
C PRO A 221 7.95 4.38 24.97
N SER A 222 9.24 4.05 24.77
CA SER A 222 9.70 3.04 23.82
C SER A 222 9.07 1.65 23.98
N CYS A 223 8.68 1.26 25.20
CA CYS A 223 8.01 -0.01 25.47
C CYS A 223 6.60 -0.13 24.86
N PHE A 224 5.98 0.98 24.42
CA PHE A 224 4.67 0.96 23.77
C PHE A 224 4.73 1.04 22.25
N HIS A 225 5.91 1.18 21.64
CA HIS A 225 6.06 1.41 20.20
C HIS A 225 5.42 0.31 19.33
N GLU A 226 5.44 -0.94 19.79
CA GLU A 226 4.83 -2.07 19.06
C GLU A 226 3.30 -1.99 19.01
N PHE A 227 2.66 -1.30 19.96
CA PHE A 227 1.21 -1.14 20.04
C PHE A 227 0.70 0.12 19.36
N LEU A 228 1.57 1.09 19.05
CA LEU A 228 1.18 2.34 18.41
C LEU A 228 0.44 2.16 17.07
N PRO A 229 0.77 1.17 16.20
CA PRO A 229 0.01 0.95 14.97
C PRO A 229 -1.46 0.62 15.23
N LEU A 230 -1.77 -0.05 16.36
CA LEU A 230 -3.15 -0.35 16.74
C LEU A 230 -3.90 0.91 17.18
N ALA A 231 -3.21 1.88 17.78
CA ALA A 231 -3.78 3.16 18.20
C ALA A 231 -4.13 4.08 17.02
N VAL A 232 -3.47 3.91 15.86
CA VAL A 232 -3.81 4.67 14.63
C VAL A 232 -5.25 4.42 14.19
N LEU A 233 -5.75 3.19 14.32
CA LEU A 233 -7.09 2.80 13.87
C LEU A 233 -8.21 3.60 14.59
N PRO A 234 -8.30 3.63 15.93
CA PRO A 234 -9.32 4.43 16.62
C PRO A 234 -9.13 5.94 16.42
N ILE A 235 -7.89 6.43 16.29
CA ILE A 235 -7.64 7.86 16.00
C ILE A 235 -8.21 8.24 14.62
N CYS A 236 -8.01 7.40 13.61
CA CYS A 236 -8.54 7.62 12.26
C CYS A 236 -10.05 7.44 12.16
N TYR A 237 -10.69 6.71 13.09
CA TYR A 237 -12.14 6.46 13.04
C TYR A 237 -12.98 7.74 12.95
N PHE A 238 -12.75 8.72 13.82
CA PHE A 238 -13.53 9.96 13.84
C PHE A 238 -13.34 10.81 12.57
N PRO A 239 -12.10 11.07 12.11
CA PRO A 239 -11.86 11.70 10.81
C PRO A 239 -12.56 11.00 9.65
N ILE A 240 -12.56 9.66 9.59
CA ILE A 240 -13.24 8.91 8.53
C ILE A 240 -14.75 9.17 8.57
N VAL A 241 -15.38 9.08 9.75
CA VAL A 241 -16.82 9.34 9.89
C VAL A 241 -17.17 10.77 9.47
N PHE A 242 -16.33 11.74 9.82
CA PHE A 242 -16.52 13.14 9.44
C PHE A 242 -16.40 13.33 7.92
N LEU A 243 -15.32 12.83 7.32
CA LEU A 243 -15.07 12.93 5.89
C LEU A 243 -16.14 12.21 5.07
N TYR A 244 -16.64 11.08 5.55
CA TYR A 244 -17.73 10.35 4.88
C TYR A 244 -18.98 11.22 4.72
N LYS A 245 -19.27 12.10 5.69
CA LYS A 245 -20.43 13.01 5.64
C LYS A 245 -20.17 14.30 4.87
N LYS A 246 -18.93 14.78 4.83
CA LYS A 246 -18.60 16.13 4.36
C LYS A 246 -17.79 16.18 3.07
N CYS A 247 -16.87 15.25 2.88
CA CYS A 247 -15.99 15.18 1.72
C CYS A 247 -15.64 13.71 1.39
N PRO A 248 -16.61 12.93 0.88
CA PRO A 248 -16.39 11.51 0.58
C PRO A 248 -15.30 11.28 -0.49
N LEU A 249 -15.03 12.30 -1.31
CA LEU A 249 -13.98 12.30 -2.32
C LEU A 249 -12.58 12.04 -1.74
N LEU A 250 -12.30 12.54 -0.53
CA LEU A 250 -11.02 12.30 0.17
C LEU A 250 -10.86 10.84 0.62
N LEU A 251 -11.96 10.10 0.74
CA LEU A 251 -11.97 8.66 1.01
C LEU A 251 -12.00 7.84 -0.29
N GLY A 252 -11.83 8.49 -1.44
CA GLY A 252 -11.90 7.87 -2.76
C GLY A 252 -13.29 7.41 -3.20
N LYS A 253 -14.33 8.01 -2.61
CA LYS A 253 -15.73 7.74 -2.94
C LYS A 253 -16.30 8.88 -3.80
N ILE A 254 -17.15 8.54 -4.76
CA ILE A 254 -17.88 9.47 -5.63
C ILE A 254 -19.35 9.41 -5.22
#